data_AF-A0A7J6UEN2-F1
#
_entry.id   AF-A0A7J6UEN2-F1
#
_cell.length_a   1.000
_cell.length_b   1.000
_cell.length_c   1.000
_cell.angle_alpha   90.00
_cell.angle_beta   90.00
_cell.angle_gamma   90.00
#
_symmetry.space_group_name_H-M   'P 1'
#
loop_
_entity.id
_entity.type
_entity.pdbx_description
1 polymer ?
#
loop_
_entity_poly.entity_id
_entity_poly.type
_entity_poly.pdbx_seq_one_letter_code
_entity_poly.pdbx_strand_id
1 'polypeptide(L)'
;DDTVDDTQLENELEHMEEEEEAASKHSLIQAKERYFRLTHTVQEHLTEQPSILAGGGRKLRDYQLKGVEWLVSLFNNKLNGILADSMGLGKTVQTISLLAYLQEYKGIRGPHMIVAPLSTLRSNWEQEFERWLPSFKIVLYDGSKQQRKELRERFFQIPQSTSGASAASGGVYTLPFQVLLTTDAYVLRDKQYLRKFAWEYLIVDEAHRLKNPKSKLVQVLNKQYITKRRLALTGTPLQNDIQEVWALLNFLMPSIFDNSDSFHNW
;
A
#
# COMPACT_ATOMS: atom_id res chain seq x y z
N ASP A 1 61.27 -13.99 -28.41
CA ASP A 1 60.34 -14.84 -27.66
C ASP A 1 59.69 -14.02 -26.58
N ASP A 2 58.64 -13.29 -26.94
CA ASP A 2 57.75 -12.63 -25.98
C ASP A 2 56.31 -12.86 -26.49
N THR A 3 55.86 -14.11 -26.41
CA THR A 3 54.43 -14.41 -26.43
C THR A 3 53.98 -14.39 -24.98
N VAL A 4 53.53 -13.23 -24.52
CA VAL A 4 52.75 -13.13 -23.28
C VAL A 4 51.57 -14.09 -23.45
N ASP A 5 51.40 -14.98 -22.48
CA ASP A 5 50.36 -16.01 -22.47
C ASP A 5 49.01 -15.33 -22.30
N ASP A 6 48.33 -15.00 -23.41
CA ASP A 6 47.02 -14.35 -23.46
C ASP A 6 46.00 -15.05 -22.54
N THR A 7 46.15 -16.36 -22.36
CA THR A 7 45.32 -17.19 -21.46
C THR A 7 45.50 -16.86 -19.97
N GLN A 8 46.65 -16.34 -19.52
CA GLN A 8 46.84 -15.94 -18.11
C GLN A 8 46.18 -14.58 -17.83
N LEU A 9 46.25 -13.65 -18.78
CA LEU A 9 45.62 -12.34 -18.67
C LEU A 9 44.09 -12.44 -18.68
N GLU A 10 43.51 -13.31 -19.51
CA GLU A 10 42.06 -13.56 -19.51
C GLU A 10 41.57 -14.12 -18.19
N ASN A 11 42.29 -15.09 -17.59
CA ASN A 11 41.93 -15.66 -16.29
C ASN A 11 42.05 -14.63 -15.14
N GLU A 12 43.05 -13.74 -15.16
CA GLU A 12 43.20 -12.68 -14.17
C GLU A 12 42.09 -11.63 -14.29
N LEU A 13 41.67 -11.28 -15.52
CA LEU A 13 40.55 -10.36 -15.76
C LEU A 13 39.21 -10.96 -15.31
N GLU A 14 38.94 -12.23 -15.61
CA GLU A 14 37.73 -12.92 -15.12
C GLU A 14 37.69 -12.95 -13.59
N HIS A 15 38.83 -13.23 -12.93
CA HIS A 15 38.88 -13.29 -11.48
C HIS A 15 38.72 -11.90 -10.82
N MET A 16 39.25 -10.85 -11.44
CA MET A 16 39.03 -9.47 -11.00
C MET A 16 37.56 -9.03 -11.17
N GLU A 17 36.90 -9.42 -12.26
CA GLU A 17 35.47 -9.15 -12.47
C GLU A 17 34.59 -9.88 -11.43
N GLU A 18 34.92 -11.14 -11.09
CA GLU A 18 34.24 -11.89 -10.03
C GLU A 18 34.42 -11.26 -8.64
N GLU A 19 35.63 -10.80 -8.31
CA GLU A 19 35.90 -10.11 -7.04
C GLU A 19 35.18 -8.76 -6.94
N GLU A 20 35.13 -7.99 -8.04
CA GLU A 20 34.40 -6.72 -8.09
C GLU A 20 32.89 -6.94 -7.97
N GLU A 21 32.34 -7.98 -8.61
CA GLU A 21 30.93 -8.34 -8.51
C GLU A 21 30.58 -8.82 -7.09
N ALA A 22 31.45 -9.61 -6.46
CA ALA A 22 31.29 -10.06 -5.07
C ALA A 22 31.34 -8.89 -4.07
N ALA A 23 32.30 -7.96 -4.25
CA ALA A 23 32.41 -6.75 -3.43
C ALA A 23 31.18 -5.83 -3.58
N SER A 24 30.67 -5.68 -4.81
CA SER A 24 29.44 -4.94 -5.10
C SER A 24 28.21 -5.59 -4.46
N LYS A 25 28.04 -6.91 -4.58
CA LYS A 25 26.97 -7.67 -3.91
C LYS A 25 27.04 -7.52 -2.40
N HIS A 26 28.22 -7.62 -1.80
CA HIS A 26 28.41 -7.47 -0.36
C HIS A 26 28.08 -6.05 0.13
N SER A 27 28.49 -5.02 -0.61
CA SER A 27 28.12 -3.62 -0.36
C SER A 27 26.61 -3.39 -0.42
N LEU A 28 25.93 -3.97 -1.43
CA LEU A 28 24.48 -3.91 -1.56
C LEU A 28 23.75 -4.59 -0.41
N ILE A 29 24.24 -5.75 0.06
CA ILE A 29 23.67 -6.44 1.23
C ILE A 29 23.79 -5.56 2.48
N GLN A 30 24.96 -4.98 2.73
CA GLN A 30 25.15 -4.09 3.88
C GLN A 30 24.29 -2.82 3.80
N ALA A 31 24.17 -2.22 2.61
CA ALA A 31 23.31 -1.08 2.37
C ALA A 31 21.84 -1.44 2.61
N LYS A 32 21.39 -2.61 2.14
CA LYS A 32 20.04 -3.13 2.37
C LYS A 32 19.76 -3.34 3.85
N GLU A 33 20.68 -3.95 4.59
CA GLU A 33 20.55 -4.15 6.04
C GLU A 33 20.49 -2.83 6.80
N ARG A 34 21.36 -1.87 6.43
CA ARG A 34 21.38 -0.54 7.05
C ARG A 34 20.08 0.20 6.79
N TYR A 35 19.59 0.21 5.54
CA TYR A 35 18.32 0.82 5.18
C TYR A 35 17.16 0.14 5.92
N PHE A 36 17.18 -1.19 6.02
CA PHE A 36 16.16 -1.94 6.76
C PHE A 36 16.10 -1.52 8.23
N ARG A 37 17.24 -1.45 8.93
CA ARG A 37 17.30 -1.00 10.34
C ARG A 37 16.80 0.44 10.52
N LEU A 38 17.14 1.33 9.59
CA LEU A 38 16.70 2.73 9.63
C LEU A 38 15.19 2.88 9.38
N THR A 39 14.62 2.06 8.50
CA THR A 39 13.19 2.11 8.16
C THR A 39 12.29 1.33 9.13
N HIS A 40 12.88 0.45 9.95
CA HIS A 40 12.20 -0.37 10.94
C HIS A 40 12.73 -0.06 12.34
N THR A 41 12.89 1.22 12.67
CA THR A 41 13.41 1.63 13.99
C THR A 41 12.40 1.34 15.10
N VAL A 42 11.10 1.55 14.82
CA VAL A 42 10.02 1.14 15.72
C VAL A 42 9.51 -0.23 15.28
N GLN A 43 9.93 -1.28 15.98
CA GLN A 43 9.46 -2.65 15.75
C GLN A 43 8.46 -3.06 16.81
N GLU A 44 7.37 -3.68 16.37
CA GLU A 44 6.38 -4.32 17.23
C GLU A 44 6.26 -5.76 16.77
N HIS A 45 6.64 -6.71 17.63
CA HIS A 45 6.53 -8.12 17.31
C HIS A 45 5.09 -8.60 17.48
N LEU A 46 4.51 -9.08 16.37
CA LEU A 46 3.17 -9.65 16.33
C LEU A 46 3.26 -11.17 16.51
N THR A 47 3.17 -11.63 17.76
CA THR A 47 3.13 -13.07 18.07
C THR A 47 1.78 -13.71 17.76
N GLU A 48 0.71 -12.91 17.78
CA GLU A 48 -0.66 -13.36 17.53
C GLU A 48 -1.40 -12.40 16.60
N GLN A 49 -2.43 -12.90 15.91
CA GLN A 49 -3.29 -12.07 15.09
C GLN A 49 -4.17 -11.15 15.96
N PRO A 50 -4.60 -9.97 15.46
CA PRO A 50 -5.55 -9.11 16.16
C PRO A 50 -6.80 -9.87 16.64
N SER A 51 -7.22 -9.65 17.88
CA SER A 51 -8.34 -10.37 18.49
C SER A 51 -9.68 -10.06 17.82
N ILE A 52 -9.80 -8.89 17.17
CA ILE A 52 -11.01 -8.54 16.41
C ILE A 52 -11.13 -9.29 15.08
N LEU A 53 -10.10 -10.04 14.66
CA LEU A 53 -10.19 -10.90 13.49
C LEU A 53 -10.95 -12.18 13.83
N ALA A 54 -12.16 -12.33 13.29
CA ALA A 54 -12.99 -13.51 13.50
C ALA A 54 -12.40 -14.74 12.79
N GLY A 55 -11.90 -14.56 11.57
CA GLY A 55 -11.25 -15.59 10.74
C GLY A 55 -12.12 -16.81 10.38
N GLY A 56 -13.39 -16.85 10.77
CA GLY A 56 -14.27 -18.01 10.55
C GLY A 56 -13.67 -19.33 11.06
N GLY A 57 -12.93 -19.30 12.17
CA GLY A 57 -12.20 -20.45 12.71
C GLY A 57 -10.84 -20.73 12.06
N ARG A 58 -10.40 -19.91 11.10
CA ARG A 58 -9.05 -19.96 10.52
C ARG A 58 -8.12 -18.96 11.21
N LYS A 59 -6.84 -19.29 11.21
CA LYS A 59 -5.76 -18.41 11.67
C LYS A 59 -4.89 -17.95 10.51
N LEU A 60 -4.26 -16.80 10.68
CA LEU A 60 -3.21 -16.35 9.77
C LEU A 60 -2.07 -17.38 9.78
N ARG A 61 -1.50 -17.63 8.59
CA ARG A 61 -0.28 -18.44 8.45
C ARG A 61 0.91 -17.62 8.94
N ASP A 62 1.99 -18.27 9.37
CA ASP A 62 3.17 -17.60 9.93
C ASP A 62 3.78 -16.55 8.99
N TYR A 63 3.84 -16.84 7.69
CA TYR A 63 4.34 -15.86 6.71
C TYR A 63 3.39 -14.66 6.55
N GLN A 64 2.08 -14.85 6.75
CA GLN A 64 1.11 -13.77 6.74
C GLN A 64 1.25 -12.89 7.98
N LEU A 65 1.48 -13.50 9.15
CA LEU A 65 1.78 -12.76 10.38
C LEU A 65 3.04 -11.91 10.23
N LYS A 66 4.12 -12.47 9.68
CA LYS A 66 5.34 -11.70 9.35
C LYS A 66 5.07 -10.57 8.36
N GLY A 67 4.22 -10.80 7.35
CA GLY A 67 3.79 -9.74 6.43
C GLY A 67 3.03 -8.62 7.13
N VAL A 68 2.13 -8.96 8.06
CA VAL A 68 1.39 -7.97 8.87
C VAL A 68 2.32 -7.23 9.82
N GLU A 69 3.25 -7.92 10.46
CA GLU A 69 4.30 -7.32 11.30
C GLU A 69 5.12 -6.28 10.53
N TRP A 70 5.53 -6.63 9.31
CA TRP A 70 6.21 -5.71 8.42
C TRP A 70 5.35 -4.49 8.08
N LEU A 71 4.07 -4.68 7.72
CA LEU A 71 3.13 -3.58 7.46
C LEU A 71 2.91 -2.67 8.68
N VAL A 72 2.87 -3.24 9.88
CA VAL A 72 2.77 -2.49 11.14
C VAL A 72 4.03 -1.67 11.40
N SER A 73 5.22 -2.24 11.13
CA SER A 73 6.48 -1.50 11.19
C SER A 73 6.45 -0.30 10.24
N LEU A 74 6.02 -0.47 8.98
CA LEU A 74 5.89 0.66 8.05
C LEU A 74 4.94 1.73 8.59
N PHE A 75 3.81 1.31 9.15
CA PHE A 75 2.85 2.24 9.76
C PHE A 75 3.47 3.06 10.91
N ASN A 76 4.17 2.40 11.83
CA ASN A 76 4.81 3.03 12.97
C ASN A 76 5.93 4.01 12.54
N ASN A 77 6.66 3.69 11.48
CA ASN A 77 7.71 4.53 10.92
C ASN A 77 7.19 5.56 9.90
N LYS A 78 5.87 5.68 9.72
CA LYS A 78 5.19 6.62 8.79
C LYS A 78 5.63 6.43 7.32
N LEU A 79 5.90 5.19 6.94
CA LEU A 79 6.31 4.81 5.60
C LEU A 79 5.12 4.23 4.82
N ASN A 80 5.21 4.34 3.49
CA ASN A 80 4.31 3.70 2.56
C ASN A 80 4.88 2.34 2.13
N GLY A 81 4.03 1.43 1.65
CA GLY A 81 4.42 0.04 1.40
C GLY A 81 4.02 -0.50 0.04
N ILE A 82 4.77 -1.50 -0.41
CA ILE A 82 4.40 -2.37 -1.54
C ILE A 82 4.37 -3.80 -1.03
N LEU A 83 3.21 -4.44 -1.07
CA LEU A 83 3.09 -5.87 -0.84
C LEU A 83 3.15 -6.59 -2.20
N ALA A 84 4.33 -7.11 -2.52
CA ALA A 84 4.66 -7.72 -3.82
C ALA A 84 4.68 -9.26 -3.79
N ASP A 85 4.07 -9.87 -2.76
CA ASP A 85 3.96 -11.33 -2.64
C ASP A 85 3.26 -11.95 -3.86
N SER A 86 3.68 -13.15 -4.24
CA SER A 86 3.05 -13.95 -5.30
C SER A 86 1.52 -14.08 -5.14
N MET A 87 0.83 -14.27 -6.26
CA MET A 87 -0.62 -14.49 -6.26
C MET A 87 -1.00 -15.69 -5.36
N GLY A 88 -2.10 -15.56 -4.61
CA GLY A 88 -2.57 -16.62 -3.70
C GLY A 88 -1.94 -16.64 -2.30
N LEU A 89 -0.93 -15.79 -2.00
CA LEU A 89 -0.35 -15.72 -0.65
C LEU A 89 -1.22 -14.97 0.38
N GLY A 90 -2.35 -14.39 -0.04
CA GLY A 90 -3.31 -13.76 0.87
C GLY A 90 -2.98 -12.31 1.19
N LYS A 91 -2.54 -11.53 0.20
CA LYS A 91 -2.35 -10.07 0.33
C LYS A 91 -3.58 -9.35 0.87
N THR A 92 -4.77 -9.77 0.43
CA THR A 92 -6.06 -9.27 0.92
C THR A 92 -6.20 -9.49 2.43
N VAL A 93 -5.99 -10.72 2.93
CA VAL A 93 -6.12 -11.00 4.36
C VAL A 93 -5.05 -10.30 5.19
N GLN A 94 -3.80 -10.20 4.70
CA GLN A 94 -2.76 -9.42 5.38
C GLN A 94 -3.16 -7.94 5.48
N THR A 95 -3.76 -7.38 4.43
CA THR A 95 -4.23 -5.99 4.42
C THR A 95 -5.40 -5.78 5.39
N ILE A 96 -6.38 -6.69 5.41
CA ILE A 96 -7.49 -6.64 6.38
C ILE A 96 -6.95 -6.76 7.81
N SER A 97 -5.94 -7.61 8.03
CA SER A 97 -5.30 -7.79 9.33
C SER A 97 -4.56 -6.54 9.80
N LEU A 98 -3.91 -5.80 8.88
CA LEU A 98 -3.37 -4.48 9.17
C LEU A 98 -4.47 -3.52 9.64
N LEU A 99 -5.59 -3.42 8.91
CA LEU A 99 -6.69 -2.53 9.31
C LEU A 99 -7.29 -2.92 10.65
N ALA A 100 -7.40 -4.22 10.92
CA ALA A 100 -7.83 -4.73 12.21
C ALA A 100 -6.88 -4.30 13.34
N TYR A 101 -5.56 -4.48 13.13
CA TYR A 101 -4.53 -4.06 14.07
C TYR A 101 -4.60 -2.55 14.37
N LEU A 102 -4.79 -1.72 13.34
CA LEU A 102 -4.91 -0.27 13.51
C LEU A 102 -6.12 0.12 14.37
N GLN A 103 -7.25 -0.55 14.19
CA GLN A 103 -8.43 -0.30 15.03
C GLN A 103 -8.20 -0.74 16.46
N GLU A 104 -7.69 -1.96 16.66
CA GLU A 104 -7.58 -2.59 17.97
C GLU A 104 -6.49 -1.94 18.84
N TYR A 105 -5.30 -1.74 18.29
CA TYR A 105 -4.11 -1.33 19.04
C TYR A 105 -3.75 0.15 18.88
N LYS A 106 -4.14 0.79 17.77
CA LYS A 106 -3.84 2.20 17.51
C LYS A 106 -5.06 3.13 17.63
N GLY A 107 -6.26 2.57 17.83
CA GLY A 107 -7.50 3.33 17.91
C GLY A 107 -7.93 3.99 16.59
N ILE A 108 -7.35 3.55 15.47
CA ILE A 108 -7.56 4.14 14.15
C ILE A 108 -8.56 3.30 13.37
N ARG A 109 -9.75 3.86 13.16
CA ARG A 109 -10.87 3.17 12.48
C ARG A 109 -10.99 3.49 10.99
N GLY A 110 -10.25 4.48 10.49
CA GLY A 110 -10.36 4.97 9.11
C GLY A 110 -10.70 6.46 9.03
N PRO A 111 -11.25 6.93 7.89
CA PRO A 111 -11.69 6.12 6.75
C PRO A 111 -10.53 5.57 5.92
N HIS A 112 -10.67 4.34 5.43
CA HIS A 112 -9.73 3.71 4.50
C HIS A 112 -10.38 3.53 3.12
N MET A 113 -9.64 3.78 2.04
CA MET A 113 -10.10 3.56 0.67
C MET A 113 -9.31 2.42 0.03
N ILE A 114 -10.01 1.44 -0.53
CA ILE A 114 -9.42 0.36 -1.30
C ILE A 114 -9.88 0.50 -2.75
N VAL A 115 -8.93 0.64 -3.65
CA VAL A 115 -9.13 0.73 -5.09
C VAL A 115 -8.71 -0.61 -5.70
N ALA A 116 -9.65 -1.34 -6.28
CA ALA A 116 -9.37 -2.64 -6.90
C ALA A 116 -10.21 -2.84 -8.18
N PRO A 117 -9.88 -3.84 -9.02
CA PRO A 117 -10.75 -4.24 -10.13
C PRO A 117 -12.16 -4.59 -9.66
N LEU A 118 -13.20 -4.20 -10.43
CA LEU A 118 -14.60 -4.42 -10.04
C LEU A 118 -14.91 -5.91 -9.74
N SER A 119 -14.28 -6.82 -10.49
CA SER A 119 -14.43 -8.26 -10.30
C SER A 119 -13.97 -8.73 -8.92
N THR A 120 -12.88 -8.18 -8.38
CA THR A 120 -12.32 -8.61 -7.09
C THR A 120 -13.00 -7.94 -5.90
N LEU A 121 -13.66 -6.79 -6.09
CA LEU A 121 -14.36 -6.11 -5.01
C LEU A 121 -15.47 -6.98 -4.40
N ARG A 122 -16.37 -7.50 -5.23
CA ARG A 122 -17.51 -8.32 -4.77
C ARG A 122 -17.13 -9.77 -4.48
N SER A 123 -16.28 -10.36 -5.32
CA SER A 123 -15.96 -11.79 -5.22
C SER A 123 -14.90 -12.12 -4.18
N ASN A 124 -14.07 -11.14 -3.79
CA ASN A 124 -12.95 -11.37 -2.89
C ASN A 124 -12.97 -10.38 -1.71
N TRP A 125 -12.84 -9.08 -1.95
CA TRP A 125 -12.70 -8.10 -0.87
C TRP A 125 -13.88 -8.10 0.10
N GLU A 126 -15.13 -7.99 -0.38
CA GLU A 126 -16.31 -8.05 0.50
C GLU A 126 -16.38 -9.37 1.30
N GLN A 127 -16.18 -10.51 0.64
CA GLN A 127 -16.23 -11.83 1.29
C GLN A 127 -15.12 -12.02 2.34
N GLU A 128 -13.90 -11.58 2.05
CA GLU A 128 -12.79 -11.67 2.98
C GLU A 128 -13.01 -10.74 4.18
N PHE A 129 -13.58 -9.55 3.97
CA PHE A 129 -13.95 -8.70 5.09
C PHE A 129 -15.08 -9.30 5.94
N GLU A 130 -16.14 -9.83 5.34
CA GLU A 130 -17.22 -10.50 6.07
C GLU A 130 -16.70 -11.69 6.90
N ARG A 131 -15.72 -12.43 6.35
CA ARG A 131 -15.09 -13.58 7.01
C ARG A 131 -14.13 -13.17 8.12
N TRP A 132 -13.23 -12.23 7.84
CA TRP A 132 -12.10 -11.92 8.72
C TRP A 132 -12.40 -10.77 9.67
N LEU A 133 -13.15 -9.76 9.25
CA LEU A 133 -13.39 -8.53 10.01
C LEU A 133 -14.85 -8.05 9.89
N PRO A 134 -15.85 -8.85 10.31
CA PRO A 134 -17.27 -8.50 10.19
C PRO A 134 -17.70 -7.29 11.04
N SER A 135 -16.87 -6.87 11.99
CA SER A 135 -17.11 -5.68 12.82
C SER A 135 -16.94 -4.36 12.07
N PHE A 136 -16.28 -4.38 10.89
CA PHE A 136 -16.12 -3.20 10.05
C PHE A 136 -17.35 -2.97 9.18
N LYS A 137 -17.83 -1.72 9.15
CA LYS A 137 -18.80 -1.23 8.18
C LYS A 137 -18.08 -0.86 6.89
N ILE A 138 -18.43 -1.58 5.84
CA ILE A 138 -17.79 -1.46 4.53
C ILE A 138 -18.84 -0.99 3.54
N VAL A 139 -18.43 -0.10 2.64
CA VAL A 139 -19.31 0.38 1.58
C VAL A 139 -18.67 0.12 0.23
N LEU A 140 -19.38 -0.66 -0.59
CA LEU A 140 -19.08 -0.78 -2.01
C LEU A 140 -19.62 0.43 -2.77
N TYR A 141 -18.72 1.19 -3.38
CA TYR A 141 -19.03 2.35 -4.17
C TYR A 141 -19.05 1.98 -5.66
N ASP A 142 -20.17 1.42 -6.10
CA ASP A 142 -20.38 1.00 -7.49
C ASP A 142 -21.80 1.31 -8.01
N GLY A 143 -22.17 0.74 -9.15
CA GLY A 143 -23.52 0.87 -9.71
C GLY A 143 -23.79 2.18 -10.45
N SER A 144 -25.06 2.54 -10.55
CA SER A 144 -25.57 3.67 -11.32
C SER A 144 -25.25 5.02 -10.67
N LYS A 145 -25.39 6.11 -11.43
CA LYS A 145 -25.18 7.48 -10.91
C LYS A 145 -26.12 7.79 -9.73
N GLN A 146 -27.35 7.25 -9.78
CA GLN A 146 -28.37 7.45 -8.75
C GLN A 146 -28.03 6.69 -7.47
N GLN A 147 -27.66 5.40 -7.57
CA GLN A 147 -27.22 4.60 -6.41
C GLN A 147 -26.02 5.25 -5.70
N ARG A 148 -25.02 5.72 -6.47
CA ARG A 148 -23.87 6.42 -5.89
C ARG A 148 -24.25 7.78 -5.30
N LYS A 149 -25.26 8.47 -5.84
CA LYS A 149 -25.78 9.72 -5.26
C LYS A 149 -26.37 9.45 -3.87
N GLU A 150 -27.19 8.42 -3.73
CA GLU A 150 -27.78 8.01 -2.45
C GLU A 150 -26.71 7.62 -1.41
N LEU A 151 -25.67 6.90 -1.82
CA LEU A 151 -24.52 6.60 -0.95
C LEU A 151 -23.84 7.88 -0.44
N ARG A 152 -23.55 8.82 -1.34
CA ARG A 152 -22.93 10.10 -0.96
C ARG A 152 -23.82 10.90 -0.02
N GLU A 153 -25.12 10.95 -0.28
CA GLU A 153 -26.08 11.62 0.61
C GLU A 153 -25.99 11.04 2.02
N ARG A 154 -25.97 9.72 2.18
CA ARG A 154 -25.76 9.06 3.50
C ARG A 154 -24.42 9.43 4.14
N PHE A 155 -23.34 9.55 3.35
CA PHE A 155 -22.02 9.91 3.89
C PHE A 155 -21.97 11.33 4.46
N PHE A 156 -22.74 12.26 3.89
CA PHE A 156 -22.75 13.67 4.28
C PHE A 156 -23.97 14.07 5.14
N GLN A 157 -24.89 13.14 5.43
CA GLN A 157 -26.12 13.39 6.20
C GLN A 157 -25.93 13.39 7.72
N ILE A 158 -24.81 12.87 8.27
CA ILE A 158 -24.63 12.79 9.72
C ILE A 158 -24.41 14.20 10.29
N PRO A 159 -25.33 14.71 11.14
CA PRO A 159 -25.19 16.04 11.72
C PRO A 159 -24.03 16.11 12.71
N GLN A 160 -23.37 17.25 12.76
CA GLN A 160 -22.50 17.61 13.88
C GLN A 160 -23.33 17.72 15.16
N SER A 161 -23.26 16.72 16.05
CA SER A 161 -23.69 16.80 17.45
C SER A 161 -23.22 15.50 18.12
N THR A 162 -22.58 15.41 19.29
CA THR A 162 -22.56 16.29 20.46
C THR A 162 -21.46 15.75 21.39
N SER A 163 -20.45 16.56 21.76
CA SER A 163 -19.81 16.62 23.11
C SER A 163 -18.39 17.20 23.05
N GLY A 164 -18.27 18.50 23.31
CA GLY A 164 -17.16 19.06 24.14
C GLY A 164 -15.72 19.09 23.62
N ALA A 165 -15.39 18.64 22.40
CA ALA A 165 -14.01 18.71 21.90
C ALA A 165 -13.80 19.90 20.95
N SER A 166 -13.17 20.96 21.50
CA SER A 166 -12.46 22.07 20.86
C SER A 166 -12.49 22.15 19.32
N ALA A 167 -13.05 23.26 18.82
CA ALA A 167 -13.07 23.68 17.42
C ALA A 167 -11.68 23.98 16.80
N ALA A 168 -10.58 23.62 17.45
CA ALA A 168 -9.22 23.72 16.90
C ALA A 168 -8.83 22.55 15.98
N SER A 169 -9.57 21.44 16.01
CA SER A 169 -9.40 20.30 15.10
C SER A 169 -10.57 20.25 14.12
N GLY A 170 -10.33 20.65 12.86
CA GLY A 170 -11.33 20.73 11.79
C GLY A 170 -12.34 19.58 11.82
N GLY A 171 -13.63 19.96 11.85
CA GLY A 171 -14.77 19.09 12.21
C GLY A 171 -14.63 17.63 11.76
N VAL A 172 -14.53 16.74 12.74
CA VAL A 172 -14.46 15.29 12.52
C VAL A 172 -15.85 14.81 12.09
N TYR A 173 -16.08 14.69 10.79
CA TYR A 173 -17.18 13.89 10.30
C TYR A 173 -16.96 12.44 10.76
N THR A 174 -17.74 11.95 11.72
CA THR A 174 -17.82 10.51 11.98
C THR A 174 -18.52 9.87 10.81
N LEU A 175 -17.74 9.30 9.88
CA LEU A 175 -18.28 8.63 8.71
C LEU A 175 -19.03 7.35 9.13
N PRO A 176 -20.12 6.98 8.41
CA PRO A 176 -20.90 5.79 8.75
C PRO A 176 -20.19 4.47 8.38
N PHE A 177 -18.99 4.55 7.81
CA PHE A 177 -18.21 3.44 7.32
C PHE A 177 -16.73 3.58 7.73
N GLN A 178 -16.05 2.44 7.83
CA GLN A 178 -14.60 2.38 8.07
C GLN A 178 -13.85 2.23 6.75
N VAL A 179 -14.40 1.46 5.81
CA VAL A 179 -13.76 1.13 4.52
C VAL A 179 -14.68 1.45 3.35
N LEU A 180 -14.14 2.14 2.35
CA LEU A 180 -14.77 2.33 1.05
C LEU A 180 -14.06 1.47 0.00
N LEU A 181 -14.81 0.54 -0.59
CA LEU A 181 -14.39 -0.28 -1.71
C LEU A 181 -14.81 0.40 -3.02
N THR A 182 -13.87 0.64 -3.94
CA THR A 182 -14.17 1.34 -5.20
C THR A 182 -13.23 0.91 -6.33
N THR A 183 -13.52 1.36 -7.55
CA THR A 183 -12.65 1.17 -8.72
C THR A 183 -11.96 2.49 -9.12
N ASP A 184 -10.92 2.36 -9.93
CA ASP A 184 -10.24 3.47 -10.61
C ASP A 184 -11.21 4.40 -11.37
N ALA A 185 -12.19 3.83 -12.08
CA ALA A 185 -13.17 4.57 -12.83
C ALA A 185 -14.03 5.48 -11.94
N TYR A 186 -14.44 5.00 -10.76
CA TYR A 186 -15.26 5.79 -9.83
C TYR A 186 -14.44 6.81 -9.05
N VAL A 187 -13.19 6.49 -8.71
CA VAL A 187 -12.23 7.45 -8.15
C VAL A 187 -12.07 8.67 -9.06
N LEU A 188 -11.99 8.45 -10.37
CA LEU A 188 -11.87 9.52 -11.36
C LEU A 188 -13.19 10.28 -11.56
N ARG A 189 -14.30 9.55 -11.76
CA ARG A 189 -15.60 10.11 -12.11
C ARG A 189 -16.20 10.94 -10.99
N ASP A 190 -16.09 10.46 -9.76
CA ASP A 190 -16.75 11.05 -8.58
C ASP A 190 -15.74 11.75 -7.64
N LYS A 191 -14.54 12.08 -8.15
CA LYS A 191 -13.45 12.72 -7.39
C LYS A 191 -13.87 13.96 -6.62
N GLN A 192 -14.79 14.77 -7.15
CA GLN A 192 -15.27 15.99 -6.49
C GLN A 192 -15.95 15.73 -5.14
N TYR A 193 -16.42 14.50 -4.91
CA TYR A 193 -17.04 14.07 -3.66
C TYR A 193 -16.06 13.29 -2.79
N LEU A 194 -15.40 12.27 -3.35
CA LEU A 194 -14.54 11.36 -2.60
C LEU A 194 -13.26 12.03 -2.08
N ARG A 195 -12.78 13.10 -2.74
CA ARG A 195 -11.63 13.88 -2.28
C ARG A 195 -11.87 14.70 -1.02
N LYS A 196 -13.14 14.85 -0.60
CA LYS A 196 -13.49 15.63 0.60
C LYS A 196 -13.11 14.90 1.89
N PHE A 197 -12.89 13.58 1.83
CA PHE A 197 -12.46 12.79 2.97
C PHE A 197 -10.93 12.80 3.09
N ALA A 198 -10.43 12.93 4.32
CA ALA A 198 -9.03 12.69 4.63
C ALA A 198 -8.84 11.19 4.91
N TRP A 199 -8.32 10.47 3.92
CA TRP A 199 -8.16 9.02 3.99
C TRP A 199 -6.95 8.64 4.83
N GLU A 200 -7.16 7.72 5.78
CA GLU A 200 -6.11 7.19 6.62
C GLU A 200 -5.17 6.28 5.82
N TYR A 201 -5.76 5.35 5.05
CA TYR A 201 -5.06 4.56 4.04
C TYR A 201 -5.73 4.69 2.68
N LEU A 202 -4.90 4.82 1.65
CA LEU A 202 -5.24 4.49 0.27
C LEU A 202 -4.52 3.19 -0.10
N ILE A 203 -5.29 2.14 -0.32
CA ILE A 203 -4.80 0.83 -0.74
C ILE A 203 -5.17 0.65 -2.21
N VAL A 204 -4.21 0.28 -3.05
CA VAL A 204 -4.46 -0.03 -4.47
C VAL A 204 -4.08 -1.48 -4.73
N ASP A 205 -5.08 -2.27 -5.07
CA ASP A 205 -4.92 -3.65 -5.51
C ASP A 205 -4.66 -3.72 -7.02
N GLU A 206 -3.91 -4.74 -7.45
CA GLU A 206 -3.39 -4.83 -8.82
C GLU A 206 -2.62 -3.56 -9.25
N ALA A 207 -1.65 -3.17 -8.42
CA ALA A 207 -0.89 -1.93 -8.56
C ALA A 207 -0.09 -1.80 -9.86
N HIS A 208 0.04 -2.89 -10.64
CA HIS A 208 0.53 -2.84 -12.02
C HIS A 208 -0.30 -1.88 -12.91
N ARG A 209 -1.53 -1.50 -12.51
CA ARG A 209 -2.33 -0.45 -13.17
C ARG A 209 -1.76 0.96 -13.00
N LEU A 210 -0.86 1.16 -12.04
CA LEU A 210 -0.22 2.45 -11.71
C LEU A 210 1.09 2.70 -12.48
N LYS A 211 1.48 1.80 -13.39
CA LYS A 211 2.73 1.86 -14.17
C LYS A 211 2.97 3.17 -14.91
N ASN A 212 1.91 3.92 -15.25
CA ASN A 212 2.04 5.22 -15.89
C ASN A 212 1.74 6.37 -14.89
N PRO A 213 2.76 7.12 -14.45
CA PRO A 213 2.60 8.23 -13.51
C PRO A 213 1.94 9.45 -14.16
N LYS A 214 1.99 9.56 -15.49
CA LYS A 214 1.23 10.53 -16.28
C LYS A 214 -0.23 10.12 -16.44
N SER A 215 -0.63 8.94 -15.98
CA SER A 215 -2.03 8.53 -16.01
C SER A 215 -2.90 9.48 -15.19
N LYS A 216 -4.13 9.70 -15.66
CA LYS A 216 -5.11 10.54 -14.97
C LYS A 216 -5.38 10.04 -13.55
N LEU A 217 -5.33 8.72 -13.34
CA LEU A 217 -5.54 8.09 -12.03
C LEU A 217 -4.46 8.52 -11.04
N VAL A 218 -3.18 8.30 -11.36
CA VAL A 218 -2.05 8.64 -10.48
C VAL A 218 -2.02 10.14 -10.20
N GLN A 219 -2.19 10.98 -11.23
CA GLN A 219 -2.22 12.44 -11.04
C GLN A 219 -3.35 12.90 -10.12
N VAL A 220 -4.54 12.31 -10.26
CA VAL A 220 -5.69 12.64 -9.39
C VAL A 220 -5.46 12.17 -7.97
N LEU A 221 -4.99 10.93 -7.77
CA LEU A 221 -4.69 10.38 -6.44
C LEU A 221 -3.58 11.18 -5.74
N ASN A 222 -2.53 11.58 -6.47
CA ASN A 222 -1.40 12.33 -5.92
C ASN A 222 -1.77 13.77 -5.56
N LYS A 223 -2.48 14.47 -6.45
CA LYS A 223 -2.69 15.93 -6.32
C LYS A 223 -4.01 16.33 -5.68
N GLN A 224 -5.03 15.47 -5.74
CA GLN A 224 -6.40 15.86 -5.35
C GLN A 224 -6.93 15.13 -4.13
N TYR A 225 -6.41 13.94 -3.80
CA TYR A 225 -6.87 13.17 -2.64
C TYR A 225 -5.92 13.36 -1.45
N ILE A 226 -6.50 13.62 -0.28
CA ILE A 226 -5.76 13.68 0.98
C ILE A 226 -5.64 12.25 1.52
N THR A 227 -4.42 11.75 1.62
CA THR A 227 -4.11 10.38 2.07
C THR A 227 -2.94 10.44 3.04
N LYS A 228 -3.07 9.83 4.22
CA LYS A 228 -1.96 9.80 5.19
C LYS A 228 -0.95 8.70 4.88
N ARG A 229 -1.43 7.52 4.48
CA ARG A 229 -0.58 6.38 4.06
C ARG A 229 -1.10 5.76 2.77
N ARG A 230 -0.18 5.11 2.05
CA ARG A 230 -0.42 4.41 0.80
C ARG A 230 0.15 3.01 0.86
N LEU A 231 -0.62 2.06 0.34
CA LEU A 231 -0.20 0.67 0.21
C LEU A 231 -0.55 0.19 -1.20
N ALA A 232 0.45 -0.32 -1.92
CA ALA A 232 0.27 -0.93 -3.22
C ALA A 232 0.34 -2.46 -3.07
N LEU A 233 -0.62 -3.19 -3.66
CA LEU A 233 -0.61 -4.64 -3.69
C LEU A 233 -0.38 -5.10 -5.14
N THR A 234 0.58 -5.98 -5.35
CA THR A 234 0.84 -6.56 -6.68
C THR A 234 1.20 -8.03 -6.53
N GLY A 235 0.69 -8.87 -7.43
CA GLY A 235 1.13 -10.26 -7.57
C GLY A 235 2.09 -10.49 -8.73
N THR A 236 2.28 -9.47 -9.57
CA THR A 236 3.14 -9.52 -10.75
C THR A 236 4.46 -8.79 -10.45
N PRO A 237 5.61 -9.41 -10.74
CA PRO A 237 6.89 -8.71 -10.64
C PRO A 237 6.91 -7.51 -11.59
N LEU A 238 7.57 -6.44 -11.17
CA LEU A 238 7.82 -5.28 -12.02
C LEU A 238 8.71 -5.73 -13.18
N GLN A 239 8.36 -5.39 -14.41
CA GLN A 239 9.00 -5.95 -15.61
C GLN A 239 10.31 -5.23 -15.94
N ASN A 240 11.30 -5.22 -15.03
CA ASN A 240 12.63 -4.59 -15.22
C ASN A 240 12.63 -3.23 -15.94
N ASP A 241 11.54 -2.47 -15.85
CA ASP A 241 11.39 -1.17 -16.45
C ASP A 241 11.51 -0.15 -15.32
N ILE A 242 12.61 0.60 -15.37
CA ILE A 242 12.92 1.68 -14.43
C ILE A 242 11.75 2.67 -14.34
N GLN A 243 11.01 2.89 -15.44
CA GLN A 243 9.82 3.74 -15.42
C GLN A 243 8.68 3.15 -14.60
N GLU A 244 8.47 1.82 -14.62
CA GLU A 244 7.44 1.17 -13.81
C GLU A 244 7.78 1.24 -12.31
N VAL A 245 9.05 1.01 -11.96
CA VAL A 245 9.54 1.14 -10.58
C VAL A 245 9.37 2.59 -10.11
N TRP A 246 9.82 3.55 -10.93
CA TRP A 246 9.67 4.97 -10.62
C TRP A 246 8.21 5.38 -10.46
N ALA A 247 7.32 4.90 -11.34
CA ALA A 247 5.90 5.22 -11.27
C ALA A 247 5.26 4.75 -9.95
N LEU A 248 5.63 3.55 -9.50
CA LEU A 248 5.16 2.99 -8.24
C LEU A 248 5.74 3.75 -7.04
N LEU A 249 7.02 4.13 -7.11
CA LEU A 249 7.66 4.97 -6.07
C LEU A 249 7.07 6.38 -6.02
N ASN A 250 6.79 7.01 -7.17
CA ASN A 250 6.09 8.29 -7.26
C ASN A 250 4.67 8.21 -6.68
N PHE A 251 3.97 7.11 -6.91
CA PHE A 251 2.68 6.89 -6.27
C PHE A 251 2.81 6.77 -4.74
N LEU A 252 3.83 6.11 -4.21
CA LEU A 252 3.98 5.94 -2.77
C LEU A 252 4.52 7.20 -2.10
N MET A 253 5.49 7.89 -2.69
CA MET A 253 6.17 9.04 -2.12
C MET A 253 6.24 10.18 -3.14
N PRO A 254 5.10 10.81 -3.47
CA PRO A 254 5.04 11.81 -4.54
C PRO A 254 6.03 12.95 -4.30
N SER A 255 6.11 13.46 -3.06
CA SER A 255 6.98 14.60 -2.70
C SER A 255 8.48 14.36 -2.85
N ILE A 256 8.93 13.11 -2.92
CA ILE A 256 10.36 12.76 -3.09
C ILE A 256 10.66 12.53 -4.58
N PHE A 257 9.71 11.94 -5.31
CA PHE A 257 9.90 11.49 -6.69
C PHE A 257 9.13 12.36 -7.69
N ASP A 258 9.10 13.68 -7.50
CA ASP A 258 8.37 14.59 -8.41
C ASP A 258 9.03 14.73 -9.79
N ASN A 259 10.34 14.42 -9.92
CA ASN A 259 11.09 14.49 -11.18
C ASN A 259 11.56 13.10 -11.65
N SER A 260 11.19 12.69 -12.87
CA SER A 260 11.65 11.44 -13.49
C SER A 260 13.11 11.47 -13.89
N ASP A 261 13.61 12.64 -14.31
CA ASP A 261 14.94 12.75 -14.91
C ASP A 261 16.04 12.61 -13.85
N SER A 262 15.75 13.06 -12.63
CA SER A 262 16.62 12.84 -11.47
C SER A 262 16.72 11.37 -11.06
N PHE A 263 15.69 10.55 -11.35
CA PHE A 263 15.71 9.11 -11.02
C PHE A 263 16.39 8.28 -12.10
N HIS A 264 16.31 8.68 -13.37
CA HIS A 264 16.99 7.96 -14.45
C HIS A 264 18.52 8.08 -14.36
N ASN A 265 19.01 9.14 -13.72
CA ASN A 265 20.43 9.40 -13.49
C ASN A 265 20.94 8.92 -12.11
N TRP A 266 20.09 8.26 -11.32
CA TRP A 266 20.41 7.76 -9.97
C TRP A 266 20.69 6.26 -10.01
#